data_AF-A0A975IGU8-F1
#
_entry.id   AF-A0A975IGU8-F1
#
_cell.length_a   1.000
_cell.length_b   1.000
_cell.length_c   1.000
_cell.angle_alpha   90.00
_cell.angle_beta   90.00
_cell.angle_gamma   90.00
#
_symmetry.space_group_name_H-M   'P 1'
#
loop_
_entity.id
_entity.type
_entity.pdbx_description
1 polymer ?
#
loop_
_entity_poly.entity_id
_entity_poly.type
_entity_poly.pdbx_seq_one_letter_code
_entity_poly.pdbx_strand_id
1 'polypeptide(L)'
;MSWLQPTLEDEQDIQQLREVQPELYAYAQVLALALRIDSRLLRNLRLYFLPKSNVELETELWFSSLIHTRNVQAATMYSGIARALCDALKNENLDRFASAKTEIGKLTHHWPETDRIEQEMRWAVLEGNEQTLKNNVQRILKAVTLAEGDIEKRELARWVKGALPVLADIEKVDREQQWLLQYVIAALGASVTWQTKDAELQPMPEVLIKALPKGKSQKVGLRMRPGVLEVLNPNENLKVIELSMPLPTTVMLEFNAKPSNLESGGGLAKLIMDKFQK
;
A
#
# COMPACT_ATOMS: atom_id res chain seq x y z
N MET A 1 -0.72 -5.69 0.77
CA MET A 1 0.33 -6.65 0.37
C MET A 1 1.17 -5.93 -0.66
N SER A 2 2.42 -5.61 -0.35
CA SER A 2 3.29 -4.85 -1.25
C SER A 2 3.64 -5.70 -2.46
N TRP A 3 3.41 -5.21 -3.67
CA TRP A 3 3.93 -5.80 -4.91
C TRP A 3 5.42 -5.47 -4.98
N LEU A 4 6.23 -6.37 -4.43
CA LEU A 4 7.67 -6.15 -4.25
C LEU A 4 8.44 -6.68 -5.47
N GLN A 5 9.60 -6.08 -5.71
CA GLN A 5 10.59 -6.66 -6.61
C GLN A 5 11.02 -8.04 -6.09
N PRO A 6 11.19 -9.04 -6.97
CA PRO A 6 11.68 -10.35 -6.56
C PRO A 6 13.07 -10.24 -5.96
N THR A 7 13.32 -11.02 -4.91
CA THR A 7 14.66 -11.24 -4.38
C THR A 7 15.36 -12.35 -5.17
N LEU A 8 16.69 -12.45 -5.02
CA LEU A 8 17.46 -13.56 -5.63
C LEU A 8 16.99 -14.94 -5.13
N GLU A 9 16.49 -15.02 -3.89
CA GLU A 9 15.94 -16.25 -3.32
C GLU A 9 14.62 -16.62 -4.01
N ASP A 10 13.72 -15.64 -4.24
CA ASP A 10 12.48 -15.87 -4.98
C ASP A 10 12.75 -16.41 -6.39
N GLU A 11 13.76 -15.87 -7.09
CA GLU A 11 14.14 -16.31 -8.43
C GLU A 11 14.70 -17.74 -8.44
N GLN A 12 15.51 -18.09 -7.44
CA GLN A 12 16.05 -19.44 -7.28
C GLN A 12 14.96 -20.48 -7.00
N ASP A 13 14.02 -20.16 -6.12
CA ASP A 13 12.88 -21.03 -5.81
C ASP A 13 12.03 -21.30 -7.06
N ILE A 14 11.81 -20.27 -7.89
CA ILE A 14 11.05 -20.40 -9.13
C ILE A 14 11.80 -21.24 -10.17
N GLN A 15 13.11 -21.05 -10.28
CA GLN A 15 13.94 -21.85 -11.19
C GLN A 15 13.95 -23.32 -10.78
N GLN A 16 14.07 -23.61 -9.48
CA GLN A 16 13.97 -24.96 -8.96
C GLN A 16 12.57 -25.56 -9.22
N LEU A 17 11.51 -24.80 -8.99
CA LEU A 17 10.14 -25.23 -9.28
C LEU A 17 9.97 -25.61 -10.76
N ARG A 18 10.51 -24.79 -11.66
CA ARG A 18 10.46 -25.02 -13.11
C ARG A 18 11.13 -26.34 -13.51
N GLU A 19 12.25 -26.68 -12.89
CA GLU A 19 13.03 -27.88 -13.18
C GLU A 19 12.40 -29.15 -12.59
N VAL A 20 11.92 -29.06 -11.34
CA VAL A 20 11.43 -30.23 -10.59
C VAL A 20 9.95 -30.51 -10.87
N GLN A 21 9.12 -29.47 -11.00
CA GLN A 21 7.66 -29.57 -11.13
C GLN A 21 7.13 -28.63 -12.23
N PRO A 22 7.42 -28.91 -13.51
CA PRO A 22 7.11 -28.01 -14.62
C PRO A 22 5.60 -27.74 -14.81
N GLU A 23 4.72 -28.70 -14.47
CA GLU A 23 3.27 -28.47 -14.51
C GLU A 23 2.81 -27.51 -13.42
N LEU A 24 3.34 -27.63 -12.20
CA LEU A 24 3.03 -26.73 -11.09
C LEU A 24 3.56 -25.33 -11.37
N TYR A 25 4.77 -25.21 -11.92
CA TYR A 25 5.32 -23.95 -12.41
C TYR A 25 4.38 -23.27 -13.41
N ALA A 26 4.00 -23.98 -14.48
CA ALA A 26 3.14 -23.43 -15.53
C ALA A 26 1.75 -23.02 -15.02
N TYR A 27 1.25 -23.69 -14.00
CA TYR A 27 -0.03 -23.36 -13.37
C TYR A 27 0.10 -22.18 -12.39
N ALA A 28 1.15 -22.15 -11.58
CA ALA A 28 1.48 -21.06 -10.68
C ALA A 28 1.71 -19.75 -11.45
N GLN A 29 2.39 -19.79 -12.60
CA GLN A 29 2.57 -18.64 -13.49
C GLN A 29 1.25 -17.95 -13.85
N VAL A 30 0.26 -18.73 -14.27
CA VAL A 30 -1.07 -18.19 -14.64
C VAL A 30 -1.76 -17.61 -13.41
N LEU A 31 -1.73 -18.31 -12.28
CA LEU A 31 -2.42 -17.88 -11.05
C LEU A 31 -1.78 -16.71 -10.34
N ALA A 32 -0.46 -16.50 -10.50
CA ALA A 32 0.27 -15.38 -9.93
C ALA A 32 -0.24 -14.01 -10.39
N LEU A 33 -0.93 -13.96 -11.55
CA LEU A 33 -1.58 -12.75 -12.06
C LEU A 33 -2.80 -12.32 -11.24
N ALA A 34 -3.39 -13.21 -10.44
CA ALA A 34 -4.54 -12.89 -9.60
C ALA A 34 -4.09 -12.31 -8.25
N LEU A 35 -4.83 -11.32 -7.73
CA LEU A 35 -4.52 -10.73 -6.42
C LEU A 35 -4.63 -11.76 -5.27
N ARG A 36 -5.61 -12.66 -5.38
CA ARG A 36 -5.86 -13.79 -4.48
C ARG A 36 -6.39 -14.97 -5.29
N ILE A 37 -6.22 -16.16 -4.75
CA ILE A 37 -6.54 -17.42 -5.42
C ILE A 37 -7.68 -18.08 -4.65
N ASP A 38 -8.86 -18.11 -5.24
CA ASP A 38 -9.99 -18.88 -4.71
C ASP A 38 -10.15 -20.22 -5.46
N SER A 39 -10.97 -21.12 -4.93
CA SER A 39 -11.18 -22.45 -5.52
C SER A 39 -11.78 -22.41 -6.93
N ARG A 40 -12.56 -21.36 -7.24
CA ARG A 40 -13.14 -21.16 -8.58
C ARG A 40 -12.05 -20.75 -9.57
N LEU A 41 -11.14 -19.85 -9.20
CA LEU A 41 -10.00 -19.45 -10.01
C LEU A 41 -9.07 -20.63 -10.25
N LEU A 42 -8.71 -21.39 -9.19
CA LEU A 42 -7.91 -22.60 -9.31
C LEU A 42 -8.47 -23.50 -10.41
N ARG A 43 -9.70 -23.99 -10.21
CA ARG A 43 -10.29 -24.98 -11.08
C ARG A 43 -10.45 -24.48 -12.52
N ASN A 44 -10.97 -23.26 -12.70
CA ASN A 44 -11.23 -22.75 -14.06
C ASN A 44 -9.93 -22.50 -14.83
N LEU A 45 -8.89 -21.95 -14.19
CA LEU A 45 -7.62 -21.71 -14.86
C LEU A 45 -6.87 -23.01 -15.16
N ARG A 46 -6.98 -24.03 -14.30
CA ARG A 46 -6.43 -25.35 -14.61
C ARG A 46 -7.12 -25.95 -15.82
N LEU A 47 -8.46 -25.97 -15.84
CA LEU A 47 -9.23 -26.52 -16.96
C LEU A 47 -8.96 -25.78 -18.27
N TYR A 48 -8.70 -24.47 -18.22
CA TYR A 48 -8.44 -23.67 -19.41
C TYR A 48 -6.99 -23.82 -19.91
N PHE A 49 -6.00 -23.67 -19.04
CA PHE A 49 -4.58 -23.62 -19.44
C PHE A 49 -3.84 -24.95 -19.36
N LEU A 50 -4.31 -25.88 -18.53
CA LEU A 50 -3.70 -27.21 -18.34
C LEU A 50 -4.80 -28.29 -18.35
N PRO A 51 -5.60 -28.42 -19.42
CA PRO A 51 -6.77 -29.33 -19.45
C PRO A 51 -6.42 -30.81 -19.23
N LYS A 52 -5.16 -31.20 -19.48
CA LYS A 52 -4.67 -32.58 -19.31
C LYS A 52 -4.06 -32.85 -17.93
N SER A 53 -3.90 -31.82 -17.09
CA SER A 53 -3.32 -31.96 -15.75
C SER A 53 -4.29 -32.66 -14.78
N ASN A 54 -3.74 -33.29 -13.75
CA ASN A 54 -4.51 -33.90 -12.68
C ASN A 54 -5.12 -32.82 -11.74
N VAL A 55 -6.26 -33.12 -11.12
CA VAL A 55 -6.86 -32.28 -10.08
C VAL A 55 -5.96 -32.14 -8.84
N GLU A 56 -5.07 -33.11 -8.62
CA GLU A 56 -4.06 -33.05 -7.55
C GLU A 56 -3.19 -31.79 -7.64
N LEU A 57 -2.98 -31.23 -8.84
CA LEU A 57 -2.24 -29.99 -9.05
C LEU A 57 -2.85 -28.79 -8.32
N GLU A 58 -4.19 -28.76 -8.18
CA GLU A 58 -4.90 -27.72 -7.41
C GLU A 58 -4.50 -27.80 -5.92
N THR A 59 -4.40 -29.03 -5.40
CA THR A 59 -4.03 -29.29 -4.00
C THR A 59 -2.54 -29.00 -3.78
N GLU A 60 -1.68 -29.46 -4.69
CA GLU A 60 -0.25 -29.25 -4.63
C GLU A 60 0.10 -27.75 -4.59
N LEU A 61 -0.54 -26.94 -5.44
CA LEU A 61 -0.38 -25.49 -5.40
C LEU A 61 -0.86 -24.88 -4.08
N TRP A 62 -2.06 -25.26 -3.62
CA TRP A 62 -2.66 -24.69 -2.40
C TRP A 62 -1.82 -24.94 -1.14
N PHE A 63 -1.07 -26.04 -1.12
CA PHE A 63 -0.19 -26.43 -0.01
C PHE A 63 1.30 -26.17 -0.26
N SER A 64 1.66 -25.63 -1.43
CA SER A 64 3.05 -25.31 -1.79
C SER A 64 3.66 -24.19 -0.94
N SER A 65 5.00 -24.08 -0.98
CA SER A 65 5.76 -22.97 -0.39
C SER A 65 5.52 -21.63 -1.07
N LEU A 66 4.88 -21.60 -2.25
CA LEU A 66 4.56 -20.36 -2.97
C LEU A 66 3.48 -19.54 -2.27
N ILE A 67 2.66 -20.19 -1.43
CA ILE A 67 1.53 -19.59 -0.75
C ILE A 67 1.97 -18.95 0.57
N HIS A 68 1.74 -17.65 0.69
CA HIS A 68 2.02 -16.86 1.90
C HIS A 68 0.94 -17.01 2.96
N THR A 69 -0.33 -16.81 2.56
CA THR A 69 -1.47 -17.00 3.46
C THR A 69 -2.55 -17.80 2.77
N ARG A 70 -3.30 -18.58 3.55
CA ARG A 70 -4.47 -19.31 3.08
C ARG A 70 -5.53 -19.38 4.15
N ASN A 71 -6.79 -19.29 3.73
CA ASN A 71 -7.96 -19.59 4.53
C ASN A 71 -8.95 -20.40 3.67
N VAL A 72 -10.14 -20.67 4.20
CA VAL A 72 -11.15 -21.49 3.50
C VAL A 72 -11.65 -20.84 2.19
N GLN A 73 -11.56 -19.52 2.08
CA GLN A 73 -12.09 -18.76 0.95
C GLN A 73 -11.04 -18.49 -0.13
N ALA A 74 -9.81 -18.17 0.27
CA ALA A 74 -8.76 -17.79 -0.65
C ALA A 74 -7.35 -18.03 -0.09
N ALA A 75 -6.39 -18.08 -1.00
CA ALA A 75 -4.96 -18.07 -0.74
C ALA A 75 -4.28 -16.89 -1.44
N THR A 76 -3.09 -16.51 -0.98
CA THR A 76 -2.29 -15.46 -1.60
C THR A 76 -0.85 -15.89 -1.67
N MET A 77 -0.17 -15.65 -2.79
CA MET A 77 1.25 -15.95 -2.94
C MET A 77 2.13 -14.93 -2.22
N TYR A 78 3.38 -15.30 -1.94
CA TYR A 78 4.41 -14.31 -1.61
C TYR A 78 4.57 -13.33 -2.77
N SER A 79 4.73 -12.04 -2.47
CA SER A 79 4.66 -11.01 -3.51
C SER A 79 5.87 -11.01 -4.44
N GLY A 80 7.07 -11.28 -3.94
CA GLY A 80 8.28 -11.46 -4.75
C GLY A 80 8.14 -12.64 -5.71
N ILE A 81 7.73 -13.81 -5.20
CA ILE A 81 7.42 -15.00 -6.00
C ILE A 81 6.34 -14.70 -7.06
N ALA A 82 5.22 -14.10 -6.68
CA ALA A 82 4.13 -13.78 -7.62
C ALA A 82 4.62 -12.85 -8.73
N ARG A 83 5.44 -11.85 -8.40
CA ARG A 83 6.02 -10.92 -9.36
C ARG A 83 6.95 -11.65 -10.33
N ALA A 84 7.87 -12.46 -9.85
CA ALA A 84 8.80 -13.22 -10.69
C ALA A 84 8.08 -14.24 -11.58
N LEU A 85 7.05 -14.93 -11.08
CA LEU A 85 6.21 -15.81 -11.90
C LEU A 85 5.50 -15.07 -13.03
N CYS A 86 4.99 -13.85 -12.76
CA CYS A 86 4.35 -13.02 -13.78
C CYS A 86 5.36 -12.51 -14.83
N ASP A 87 6.54 -12.04 -14.40
CA ASP A 87 7.60 -11.59 -15.30
C ASP A 87 8.10 -12.75 -16.17
N ALA A 88 8.28 -13.94 -15.59
CA ALA A 88 8.63 -15.15 -16.33
C ALA A 88 7.56 -15.51 -17.37
N LEU A 89 6.27 -15.52 -17.00
CA LEU A 89 5.19 -15.82 -17.93
C LEU A 89 5.15 -14.80 -19.10
N LYS A 90 5.28 -13.52 -18.79
CA LYS A 90 5.31 -12.45 -19.80
C LYS A 90 6.49 -12.61 -20.77
N ASN A 91 7.67 -12.94 -20.26
CA ASN A 91 8.89 -13.08 -21.05
C ASN A 91 8.92 -14.36 -21.88
N GLU A 92 8.36 -15.45 -21.35
CA GLU A 92 8.34 -16.76 -22.01
C GLU A 92 7.22 -16.87 -23.04
N ASN A 93 6.03 -16.34 -22.75
CA ASN A 93 4.86 -16.49 -23.60
C ASN A 93 3.86 -15.34 -23.41
N LEU A 94 4.04 -14.28 -24.20
CA LEU A 94 3.21 -13.08 -24.15
C LEU A 94 1.73 -13.36 -24.47
N ASP A 95 1.44 -14.29 -25.39
CA ASP A 95 0.06 -14.66 -25.74
C ASP A 95 -0.64 -15.36 -24.56
N ARG A 96 0.06 -16.26 -23.88
CA ARG A 96 -0.45 -16.94 -22.69
C ARG A 96 -0.64 -15.96 -21.54
N PHE A 97 0.27 -15.00 -21.36
CA PHE A 97 0.11 -13.90 -20.41
C PHE A 97 -1.18 -13.10 -20.68
N ALA A 98 -1.39 -12.66 -21.92
CA ALA A 98 -2.57 -11.89 -22.31
C ALA A 98 -3.87 -12.68 -22.15
N SER A 99 -3.85 -13.97 -22.51
CA SER A 99 -4.97 -14.89 -22.32
C SER A 99 -5.30 -15.09 -20.84
N ALA A 100 -4.28 -15.33 -19.99
CA ALA A 100 -4.44 -15.51 -18.55
C ALA A 100 -5.03 -14.27 -17.88
N LYS A 101 -4.52 -13.08 -18.21
CA LYS A 101 -5.06 -11.79 -17.74
C LYS A 101 -6.54 -11.64 -18.13
N THR A 102 -6.89 -11.99 -19.36
CA THR A 102 -8.28 -11.90 -19.87
C THR A 102 -9.22 -12.84 -19.09
N GLU A 103 -8.83 -14.10 -18.91
CA GLU A 103 -9.65 -15.07 -18.19
C GLU A 103 -9.78 -14.75 -16.70
N ILE A 104 -8.69 -14.32 -16.06
CA ILE A 104 -8.72 -13.85 -14.67
C ILE A 104 -9.65 -12.66 -14.54
N GLY A 105 -9.55 -11.66 -15.43
CA GLY A 105 -10.43 -10.49 -15.40
C GLY A 105 -11.92 -10.83 -15.48
N LYS A 106 -12.29 -11.83 -16.30
CA LYS A 106 -13.68 -12.34 -16.35
C LYS A 106 -14.09 -13.00 -15.05
N LEU A 107 -13.23 -13.87 -14.50
CA LEU A 107 -13.51 -14.63 -13.28
C LEU A 107 -13.56 -13.74 -12.04
N THR A 108 -12.77 -12.67 -11.99
CA THR A 108 -12.66 -11.74 -10.84
C THR A 108 -13.53 -10.50 -10.98
N HIS A 109 -14.40 -10.39 -12.01
CA HIS A 109 -15.25 -9.22 -12.21
C HIS A 109 -16.15 -8.90 -11.01
N HIS A 110 -16.56 -9.94 -10.27
CA HIS A 110 -17.41 -9.85 -9.09
C HIS A 110 -16.69 -9.40 -7.81
N TRP A 111 -15.35 -9.23 -7.85
CA TRP A 111 -14.60 -8.80 -6.68
C TRP A 111 -14.86 -7.33 -6.33
N PRO A 112 -14.61 -6.94 -5.05
CA PRO A 112 -14.64 -5.55 -4.63
C PRO A 112 -13.82 -4.65 -5.56
N GLU A 113 -14.28 -3.41 -5.75
CA GLU A 113 -13.64 -2.43 -6.62
C GLU A 113 -12.16 -2.22 -6.24
N THR A 114 -11.84 -2.20 -4.95
CA THR A 114 -10.47 -2.08 -4.42
C THR A 114 -9.57 -3.22 -4.91
N ASP A 115 -10.06 -4.46 -4.82
CA ASP A 115 -9.30 -5.65 -5.23
C ASP A 115 -9.06 -5.64 -6.75
N ARG A 116 -10.07 -5.24 -7.51
CA ARG A 116 -9.96 -5.10 -8.98
C ARG A 116 -8.97 -4.01 -9.36
N ILE A 117 -9.03 -2.84 -8.73
CA ILE A 117 -8.08 -1.75 -8.97
C ILE A 117 -6.65 -2.19 -8.65
N GLU A 118 -6.42 -2.85 -7.51
CA GLU A 118 -5.09 -3.35 -7.15
C GLU A 118 -4.56 -4.35 -8.17
N GLN A 119 -5.40 -5.31 -8.59
CA GLN A 119 -5.03 -6.28 -9.62
C GLN A 119 -4.69 -5.60 -10.97
N GLU A 120 -5.53 -4.67 -11.41
CA GLU A 120 -5.32 -3.93 -12.66
C GLU A 120 -4.05 -3.06 -12.61
N MET A 121 -3.73 -2.44 -11.46
CA MET A 121 -2.48 -1.71 -11.28
C MET A 121 -1.27 -2.64 -11.39
N ARG A 122 -1.31 -3.84 -10.78
CA ARG A 122 -0.21 -4.83 -10.90
C ARG A 122 0.02 -5.23 -12.35
N TRP A 123 -1.05 -5.48 -13.12
CA TRP A 123 -0.96 -5.75 -14.55
C TRP A 123 -0.38 -4.57 -15.33
N ALA A 124 -0.81 -3.35 -15.00
CA ALA A 124 -0.32 -2.16 -15.67
C ALA A 124 1.18 -1.92 -15.42
N VAL A 125 1.69 -2.20 -14.21
CA VAL A 125 3.14 -2.20 -13.94
C VAL A 125 3.86 -3.26 -14.77
N LEU A 126 3.34 -4.51 -14.79
CA LEU A 126 3.90 -5.58 -15.62
C LEU A 126 3.98 -5.18 -17.10
N GLU A 127 2.99 -4.45 -17.61
CA GLU A 127 2.90 -4.05 -19.01
C GLU A 127 3.60 -2.73 -19.35
N GLY A 128 4.06 -1.97 -18.35
CA GLY A 128 4.53 -0.59 -18.55
C GLY A 128 3.41 0.36 -18.99
N ASN A 129 2.15 0.07 -18.63
CA ASN A 129 0.98 0.84 -19.04
C ASN A 129 0.70 1.97 -18.06
N GLU A 130 1.44 3.07 -18.21
CA GLU A 130 1.31 4.27 -17.37
C GLU A 130 -0.11 4.87 -17.39
N GLN A 131 -0.82 4.79 -18.53
CA GLN A 131 -2.16 5.33 -18.65
C GLN A 131 -3.16 4.58 -17.76
N THR A 132 -3.08 3.25 -17.71
CA THR A 132 -3.93 2.44 -16.82
C THR A 132 -3.62 2.75 -15.35
N LEU A 133 -2.34 2.91 -14.99
CA LEU A 133 -1.94 3.30 -13.63
C LEU A 133 -2.54 4.66 -13.25
N LYS A 134 -2.44 5.66 -14.13
CA LYS A 134 -3.02 6.98 -13.92
C LYS A 134 -4.54 6.92 -13.76
N ASN A 135 -5.24 6.20 -14.63
CA ASN A 135 -6.68 6.02 -14.54
C ASN A 135 -7.09 5.36 -13.21
N ASN A 136 -6.31 4.39 -12.74
CA ASN A 136 -6.56 3.72 -11.47
C ASN A 136 -6.27 4.61 -10.26
N VAL A 137 -5.22 5.42 -10.29
CA VAL A 137 -4.96 6.47 -9.29
C VAL A 137 -6.15 7.43 -9.19
N GLN A 138 -6.71 7.86 -10.33
CA GLN A 138 -7.90 8.72 -10.34
C GLN A 138 -9.15 8.03 -9.79
N ARG A 139 -9.35 6.73 -10.06
CA ARG A 139 -10.43 5.94 -9.46
C ARG A 139 -10.29 5.87 -7.94
N ILE A 140 -9.06 5.68 -7.43
CA ILE A 140 -8.78 5.70 -5.99
C ILE A 140 -9.07 7.07 -5.39
N LEU A 141 -8.59 8.15 -6.02
CA LEU A 141 -8.87 9.52 -5.60
C LEU A 141 -10.37 9.79 -5.53
N LYS A 142 -11.13 9.34 -6.53
CA LYS A 142 -12.59 9.42 -6.52
C LYS A 142 -13.19 8.63 -5.36
N ALA A 143 -12.74 7.40 -5.13
CA ALA A 143 -13.22 6.55 -4.03
C ALA A 143 -12.99 7.22 -2.66
N VAL A 144 -11.80 7.78 -2.40
CA VAL A 144 -11.53 8.47 -1.12
C VAL A 144 -12.40 9.70 -0.92
N THR A 145 -12.74 10.42 -2.00
CA THR A 145 -13.64 11.58 -1.90
C THR A 145 -15.10 11.23 -1.67
N LEU A 146 -15.52 10.02 -2.06
CA LEU A 146 -16.90 9.54 -1.90
C LEU A 146 -17.12 8.73 -0.62
N ALA A 147 -16.05 8.29 0.05
CA ALA A 147 -16.14 7.50 1.28
C ALA A 147 -16.88 8.24 2.40
N GLU A 148 -17.82 7.56 3.04
CA GLU A 148 -18.68 8.09 4.08
C GLU A 148 -18.23 7.64 5.48
N GLY A 149 -18.05 8.61 6.37
CA GLY A 149 -17.64 8.34 7.74
C GLY A 149 -16.15 7.98 7.90
N ASP A 150 -15.68 8.08 9.15
CA ASP A 150 -14.24 8.02 9.42
C ASP A 150 -13.64 6.61 9.38
N ILE A 151 -14.47 5.58 9.59
CA ILE A 151 -14.02 4.18 9.54
C ILE A 151 -13.68 3.81 8.09
N GLU A 152 -14.61 4.05 7.16
CA GLU A 152 -14.41 3.74 5.74
C GLU A 152 -13.20 4.48 5.16
N LYS A 153 -13.09 5.79 5.45
CA LYS A 153 -11.94 6.61 5.05
C LYS A 153 -10.60 6.03 5.53
N ARG A 154 -10.55 5.54 6.78
CA ARG A 154 -9.34 4.92 7.33
C ARG A 154 -9.05 3.56 6.73
N GLU A 155 -10.06 2.71 6.53
CA GLU A 155 -9.86 1.42 5.86
C GLU A 155 -9.35 1.62 4.43
N LEU A 156 -9.94 2.57 3.69
CA LEU A 156 -9.50 2.91 2.35
C LEU A 156 -8.07 3.46 2.37
N ALA A 157 -7.72 4.34 3.33
CA ALA A 157 -6.35 4.81 3.47
C ALA A 157 -5.36 3.66 3.79
N ARG A 158 -5.73 2.67 4.61
CA ARG A 158 -4.90 1.48 4.87
C ARG A 158 -4.74 0.62 3.64
N TRP A 159 -5.81 0.44 2.88
CA TRP A 159 -5.77 -0.27 1.60
C TRP A 159 -4.84 0.46 0.62
N VAL A 160 -5.00 1.78 0.44
CA VAL A 160 -4.12 2.60 -0.41
C VAL A 160 -2.67 2.47 0.06
N LYS A 161 -2.39 2.57 1.36
CA LYS A 161 -1.03 2.34 1.92
C LYS A 161 -0.45 0.99 1.49
N GLY A 162 -1.27 -0.06 1.48
CA GLY A 162 -0.86 -1.41 1.07
C GLY A 162 -0.64 -1.56 -0.44
N ALA A 163 -1.38 -0.81 -1.25
CA ALA A 163 -1.32 -0.84 -2.71
C ALA A 163 -0.26 0.13 -3.30
N LEU A 164 0.08 1.21 -2.59
CA LEU A 164 1.05 2.23 -3.02
C LEU A 164 2.44 1.69 -3.40
N PRO A 165 3.00 0.65 -2.75
CA PRO A 165 4.28 0.05 -3.20
C PRO A 165 4.30 -0.36 -4.67
N VAL A 166 3.15 -0.68 -5.27
CA VAL A 166 3.02 -0.93 -6.72
C VAL A 166 3.46 0.30 -7.54
N LEU A 167 3.31 1.51 -7.00
CA LEU A 167 3.64 2.78 -7.65
C LEU A 167 5.06 3.28 -7.34
N ALA A 168 5.84 2.58 -6.50
CA ALA A 168 7.16 3.02 -6.02
C ALA A 168 8.22 3.12 -7.11
N ASP A 169 8.17 2.20 -8.07
CA ASP A 169 9.19 2.05 -9.12
C ASP A 169 8.98 3.04 -10.27
N ILE A 170 7.99 3.92 -10.19
CA ILE A 170 7.78 4.95 -11.19
C ILE A 170 8.74 6.10 -10.87
N GLU A 171 9.82 6.21 -11.63
CA GLU A 171 10.86 7.26 -11.51
C GLU A 171 10.29 8.68 -11.46
N LYS A 172 9.03 8.87 -11.88
CA LYS A 172 8.27 10.13 -11.80
C LYS A 172 6.95 9.91 -11.07
N VAL A 173 6.91 10.26 -9.80
CA VAL A 173 5.66 10.32 -9.04
C VAL A 173 4.79 11.46 -9.60
N ASP A 174 3.65 11.12 -10.21
CA ASP A 174 2.69 12.12 -10.70
C ASP A 174 2.04 12.87 -9.52
N ARG A 175 1.55 14.08 -9.76
CA ARG A 175 0.89 14.94 -8.77
C ARG A 175 -0.24 14.23 -8.03
N GLU A 176 -1.04 13.45 -8.76
CA GLU A 176 -2.14 12.69 -8.18
C GLU A 176 -1.67 11.58 -7.23
N GLN A 177 -0.53 10.95 -7.52
CA GLN A 177 0.09 9.96 -6.64
C GLN A 177 0.65 10.64 -5.39
N GLN A 178 1.25 11.83 -5.52
CA GLN A 178 1.68 12.64 -4.38
C GLN A 178 0.49 13.00 -3.48
N TRP A 179 -0.66 13.34 -4.06
CA TRP A 179 -1.87 13.62 -3.29
C TRP A 179 -2.40 12.39 -2.55
N LEU A 180 -2.42 11.21 -3.18
CA LEU A 180 -2.79 9.97 -2.51
C LEU A 180 -1.84 9.65 -1.35
N LEU A 181 -0.54 9.86 -1.54
CA LEU A 181 0.45 9.66 -0.48
C LEU A 181 0.20 10.60 0.70
N GLN A 182 0.04 11.90 0.42
CA GLN A 182 -0.30 12.89 1.46
C GLN A 182 -1.61 12.53 2.17
N TYR A 183 -2.61 12.06 1.44
CA TYR A 183 -3.87 11.61 2.02
C TYR A 183 -3.66 10.42 2.98
N VAL A 184 -2.89 9.41 2.58
CA VAL A 184 -2.60 8.25 3.43
C VAL A 184 -1.85 8.64 4.70
N ILE A 185 -0.83 9.50 4.58
CA ILE A 185 -0.07 10.03 5.72
C ILE A 185 -1.02 10.74 6.69
N ALA A 186 -1.81 11.68 6.16
CA ALA A 186 -2.74 12.47 6.95
C ALA A 186 -3.86 11.64 7.60
N ALA A 187 -4.40 10.65 6.88
CA ALA A 187 -5.51 9.83 7.35
C ALA A 187 -5.10 8.77 8.39
N LEU A 188 -3.88 8.24 8.31
CA LEU A 188 -3.42 7.13 9.14
C LEU A 188 -2.45 7.51 10.25
N GLY A 189 -1.82 8.69 10.18
CA GLY A 189 -0.70 8.97 11.06
C GLY A 189 0.56 8.18 10.74
N ALA A 190 0.71 7.79 9.48
CA ALA A 190 1.82 6.96 9.06
C ALA A 190 3.01 7.82 8.64
N SER A 191 4.17 7.60 9.27
CA SER A 191 5.44 7.99 8.65
C SER A 191 5.68 7.07 7.46
N VAL A 192 5.60 7.60 6.25
CA VAL A 192 5.98 6.86 5.04
C VAL A 192 7.41 7.23 4.71
N THR A 193 8.34 6.28 4.84
CA THR A 193 9.74 6.41 4.45
C THR A 193 9.87 6.33 2.94
N TRP A 194 9.27 7.28 2.21
CA TRP A 194 9.41 7.35 0.77
C TRP A 194 10.24 8.57 0.41
N GLN A 195 11.46 8.27 -0.02
CA GLN A 195 12.48 9.23 -0.40
C GLN A 195 12.17 9.84 -1.76
N THR A 196 11.24 10.78 -1.85
CA THR A 196 11.33 11.77 -2.94
C THR A 196 12.38 12.78 -2.53
N LYS A 197 13.65 12.48 -2.80
CA LYS A 197 14.79 13.29 -2.35
C LYS A 197 14.73 14.76 -2.80
N ASP A 198 13.95 15.09 -3.83
CA ASP A 198 13.93 16.44 -4.42
C ASP A 198 12.56 16.95 -4.90
N ALA A 199 11.44 16.28 -4.54
CA ALA A 199 10.12 16.72 -5.02
C ALA A 199 9.53 17.80 -4.12
N GLU A 200 9.31 19.01 -4.65
CA GLU A 200 8.47 20.01 -4.00
C GLU A 200 7.05 19.45 -3.83
N LEU A 201 6.66 19.19 -2.58
CA LEU A 201 5.32 18.70 -2.26
C LEU A 201 4.29 19.76 -2.65
N GLN A 202 3.41 19.39 -3.59
CA GLN A 202 2.29 20.23 -3.98
C GLN A 202 1.17 20.14 -2.94
N PRO A 203 0.46 21.25 -2.65
CA PRO A 203 -0.70 21.23 -1.77
C PRO A 203 -1.75 20.22 -2.24
N MET A 204 -2.34 19.54 -1.27
CA MET A 204 -3.50 18.68 -1.48
C MET A 204 -4.74 19.53 -1.82
N PRO A 205 -5.57 19.15 -2.82
CA PRO A 205 -6.79 19.87 -3.14
C PRO A 205 -7.79 19.82 -1.98
N GLU A 206 -8.58 20.89 -1.81
CA GLU A 206 -9.55 21.02 -0.71
C GLU A 206 -10.51 19.83 -0.60
N VAL A 207 -10.88 19.22 -1.72
CA VAL A 207 -11.80 18.08 -1.75
C VAL A 207 -11.21 16.90 -0.98
N LEU A 208 -9.90 16.63 -1.13
CA LEU A 208 -9.23 15.56 -0.40
C LEU A 208 -9.01 15.92 1.07
N ILE A 209 -8.75 17.20 1.39
CA ILE A 209 -8.67 17.67 2.78
C ILE A 209 -10.01 17.44 3.50
N LYS A 210 -11.13 17.77 2.85
CA LYS A 210 -12.49 17.50 3.36
C LYS A 210 -12.79 16.00 3.45
N ALA A 211 -12.15 15.19 2.61
CA ALA A 211 -12.26 13.74 2.61
C ALA A 211 -11.42 13.05 3.70
N LEU A 212 -10.58 13.77 4.45
CA LEU A 212 -9.84 13.17 5.56
C LEU A 212 -10.81 12.67 6.65
N PRO A 213 -10.44 11.59 7.36
CA PRO A 213 -11.19 11.17 8.54
C PRO A 213 -11.08 12.25 9.60
N LYS A 214 -12.19 12.58 10.27
CA LYS A 214 -12.17 13.52 11.39
C LYS A 214 -11.37 12.88 12.52
N GLY A 215 -10.26 13.52 12.86
CA GLY A 215 -9.47 13.12 14.02
C GLY A 215 -10.23 13.46 15.30
N LYS A 216 -10.09 12.62 16.33
CA LYS A 216 -10.41 13.10 17.68
C LYS A 216 -9.29 14.07 18.03
N SER A 217 -9.67 15.28 18.41
CA SER A 217 -8.71 16.21 18.97
C SER A 217 -8.33 15.76 20.38
N GLN A 218 -7.03 15.61 20.64
CA GLN A 218 -6.50 15.33 21.96
C GLN A 218 -5.66 16.53 22.42
N LYS A 219 -6.03 17.06 23.58
CA LYS A 219 -5.24 18.07 24.28
C LYS A 219 -4.10 17.39 25.02
N VAL A 220 -2.89 17.90 24.86
CA VAL A 220 -1.68 17.38 25.51
C VAL A 220 -1.01 18.53 26.26
N GLY A 221 -0.75 18.34 27.55
CA GLY A 221 -0.02 19.30 28.38
C GLY A 221 1.49 19.13 28.20
N LEU A 222 2.20 20.23 28.07
CA LEU A 222 3.66 20.27 27.96
C LEU A 222 4.25 20.98 29.17
N ARG A 223 5.26 20.37 29.79
CA ARG A 223 6.09 21.00 30.83
C ARG A 223 7.55 20.86 30.47
N MET A 224 8.28 21.97 30.48
CA MET A 224 9.73 21.96 30.28
C MET A 224 10.43 21.99 31.64
N ARG A 225 11.40 21.09 31.81
CA ARG A 225 12.42 21.12 32.88
C ARG A 225 13.80 21.28 32.23
N PRO A 226 14.85 21.65 32.99
CA PRO A 226 16.21 21.73 32.44
C PRO A 226 16.59 20.42 31.72
N GLY A 227 16.73 20.50 30.39
CA GLY A 227 17.09 19.36 29.53
C GLY A 227 15.98 18.33 29.26
N VAL A 228 14.75 18.52 29.73
CA VAL A 228 13.67 17.51 29.61
C VAL A 228 12.33 18.15 29.26
N LEU A 229 11.69 17.68 28.18
CA LEU A 229 10.30 18.00 27.85
C LEU A 229 9.38 16.87 28.35
N GLU A 230 8.55 17.17 29.35
CA GLU A 230 7.52 16.26 29.85
C GLU A 230 6.22 16.44 29.05
N VAL A 231 5.69 15.34 28.52
CA VAL A 231 4.39 15.25 27.86
C VAL A 231 3.40 14.67 28.87
N LEU A 232 2.42 15.48 29.29
CA LEU A 232 1.51 15.20 30.40
C LEU A 232 0.04 15.32 29.96
N ASN A 233 -0.87 14.80 30.78
CA ASN A 233 -2.30 15.08 30.63
C ASN A 233 -2.55 16.60 30.76
N PRO A 234 -3.51 17.16 29.99
CA PRO A 234 -3.78 18.60 30.01
C PRO A 234 -4.27 19.05 31.40
N ASN A 235 -3.72 20.16 31.89
CA ASN A 235 -4.07 20.79 33.17
C ASN A 235 -3.95 22.32 33.00
N GLU A 236 -4.73 23.10 33.75
CA GLU A 236 -4.72 24.57 33.77
C GLU A 236 -3.32 25.18 33.97
N ASN A 237 -2.44 24.48 34.68
CA ASN A 237 -1.07 24.94 34.96
C ASN A 237 -0.03 24.53 33.89
N LEU A 238 -0.46 23.95 32.77
CA LEU A 238 0.42 23.48 31.70
C LEU A 238 0.16 24.25 30.41
N LYS A 239 1.21 24.39 29.58
CA LYS A 239 1.00 24.80 28.18
C LYS A 239 0.34 23.64 27.46
N VAL A 240 -0.89 23.81 27.02
CA VAL A 240 -1.65 22.78 26.30
C VAL A 240 -1.52 23.01 24.80
N ILE A 241 -1.19 21.95 24.07
CA ILE A 241 -1.32 21.90 22.62
C ILE A 241 -2.47 20.98 22.24
N GLU A 242 -3.13 21.29 21.13
CA GLU A 242 -4.23 20.50 20.61
C GLU A 242 -3.77 19.72 19.38
N LEU A 243 -3.85 18.39 19.45
CA LEU A 243 -3.33 17.48 18.42
C LEU A 243 -4.47 16.66 17.84
N SER A 244 -4.58 16.65 16.50
CA SER A 244 -5.51 15.76 15.81
C SER A 244 -4.98 14.34 15.82
N MET A 245 -5.78 13.38 16.31
CA MET A 245 -5.42 11.96 16.36
C MET A 245 -6.13 11.14 15.29
N PRO A 246 -5.45 10.20 14.61
CA PRO A 246 -4.02 9.87 14.78
C PRO A 246 -3.12 10.98 14.25
N LEU A 247 -1.98 11.22 14.94
CA LEU A 247 -1.02 12.24 14.53
C LEU A 247 -0.46 11.89 13.15
N PRO A 248 -0.62 12.75 12.13
CA PRO A 248 -0.30 12.47 10.72
C PRO A 248 1.17 12.07 10.51
N THR A 249 2.07 12.53 11.39
CA THR A 249 3.51 12.32 11.33
C THR A 249 4.13 12.49 12.73
N THR A 250 5.41 12.20 12.87
CA THR A 250 6.21 12.56 14.05
C THR A 250 6.17 14.07 14.24
N VAL A 251 5.64 14.53 15.37
CA VAL A 251 5.64 15.96 15.72
C VAL A 251 7.02 16.31 16.28
N MET A 252 7.79 17.11 15.55
CA MET A 252 9.04 17.67 16.06
C MET A 252 8.76 18.94 16.87
N LEU A 253 9.17 18.95 18.12
CA LEU A 253 9.01 20.09 19.01
C LEU A 253 10.36 20.79 19.12
N GLU A 254 10.50 21.94 18.44
CA GLU A 254 11.72 22.75 18.54
C GLU A 254 11.57 23.79 19.67
N PHE A 255 12.58 23.85 20.53
CA PHE A 255 12.63 24.80 21.63
C PHE A 255 13.79 25.77 21.45
N ASN A 256 13.47 27.06 21.31
CA ASN A 256 14.47 28.12 21.27
C ASN A 256 14.68 28.68 22.69
N ALA A 257 15.65 28.12 23.41
CA ALA A 257 16.09 28.68 24.69
C ALA A 257 16.98 29.90 24.42
N LYS A 258 16.50 31.11 24.75
CA LYS A 258 17.43 32.25 24.94
C LYS A 258 18.11 32.09 26.30
N PRO A 259 19.46 32.06 26.37
CA PRO A 259 20.19 31.74 27.60
C PRO A 259 20.07 32.78 28.73
N SER A 260 19.34 33.88 28.56
CA SER A 260 19.31 34.98 29.53
C SER A 260 18.16 34.94 30.57
N ASN A 261 17.22 33.98 30.50
CA ASN A 261 16.05 33.93 31.40
C ASN A 261 15.90 32.59 32.15
N LEU A 262 17.01 31.96 32.56
CA LEU A 262 16.98 30.68 33.27
C LEU A 262 16.42 30.75 34.71
N GLU A 263 16.24 31.95 35.28
CA GLU A 263 15.65 32.11 36.62
C GLU A 263 14.14 32.35 36.63
N SER A 264 13.51 32.61 35.48
CA SER A 264 12.08 32.93 35.42
C SER A 264 11.39 32.23 34.25
N GLY A 265 11.28 30.89 34.32
CA GLY A 265 10.18 30.04 33.83
C GLY A 265 9.48 30.31 32.48
N GLY A 266 10.07 31.07 31.57
CA GLY A 266 9.36 31.72 30.46
C GLY A 266 9.96 31.40 29.10
N GLY A 267 10.11 30.12 28.76
CA GLY A 267 10.47 29.70 27.40
C GLY A 267 9.26 29.58 26.48
N LEU A 268 9.36 30.10 25.26
CA LEU A 268 8.39 29.87 24.18
C LEU A 268 8.78 28.59 23.42
N ALA A 269 8.03 27.52 23.62
CA ALA A 269 8.08 26.36 22.73
C ALA A 269 7.40 26.73 21.41
N LYS A 270 8.07 26.47 20.28
CA LYS A 270 7.50 26.67 18.95
C LYS A 270 7.19 25.28 18.39
N LEU A 271 5.92 25.03 18.09
CA LEU A 271 5.54 23.83 17.33
C LEU A 271 6.07 24.03 15.90
N ILE A 272 7.03 23.22 15.49
CA ILE A 272 7.44 23.15 14.09
C ILE A 272 6.89 21.84 13.56
N MET A 273 5.67 21.92 13.02
CA MET A 273 5.22 20.84 12.15
C MET A 273 6.11 20.90 10.91
N ASP A 274 6.87 19.82 10.67
CA ASP A 274 7.54 19.65 9.39
C ASP A 274 6.48 19.79 8.30
N LYS A 275 6.70 20.75 7.40
CA LYS A 275 5.66 21.35 6.57
C LYS A 275 4.94 20.31 5.70
N PHE A 276 3.76 19.89 6.14
CA PHE A 276 2.67 19.37 5.31
C PHE A 276 1.49 20.35 5.21
N GLN A 277 1.68 21.60 5.62
CA GLN A 277 0.70 22.65 5.42
C GLN A 277 1.34 23.84 4.69
N LYS A 278 1.17 23.84 3.37
CA LYS A 278 0.68 24.98 2.60
C LYS A 278 0.05 24.45 1.32
#